data_AF-A0A7C1PQE4-F1
#
_entry.id   AF-A0A7C1PQE4-F1
#
_cell.length_a   1.000
_cell.length_b   1.000
_cell.length_c   1.000
_cell.angle_alpha   90.00
_cell.angle_beta   90.00
_cell.angle_gamma   90.00
#
_symmetry.space_group_name_H-M   'P 1'
#
loop_
_entity.id
_entity.type
_entity.pdbx_description
1 polymer ?
#
loop_
_entity_poly.entity_id
_entity_poly.type
_entity_poly.pdbx_seq_one_letter_code
_entity_poly.pdbx_strand_id
1 'polypeptide(L)'
;MDIQQKINIIPPLSRLFSVYSIVRQKVKKGSKIKKRGKIMKTIINYKKAILWGIVLYIIDTIVGGVLFMNPIVSSILDQYMGHPSMKPMEAVGGEGNWILITMLFNIFLIIIFITLYLILYKGLPGQGWKKGLFFGVMIALITTVPEAFNQWMIFEYPNILILLQLMNTLVGLIIFGIALGIIFDKFKVIKIEE
;
A
#
# COMPACT_ATOMS: atom_id res chain seq x y z
N MET A 1 11.92 18.02 -38.07
CA MET A 1 10.62 17.49 -37.61
C MET A 1 10.05 18.50 -36.63
N ASP A 2 8.97 19.15 -37.02
CA ASP A 2 8.52 20.46 -36.53
C ASP A 2 7.74 20.36 -35.21
N ILE A 3 8.02 21.26 -34.25
CA ILE A 3 7.43 21.24 -32.88
C ILE A 3 5.90 21.38 -32.93
N GLN A 4 5.37 21.99 -33.98
CA GLN A 4 3.94 22.15 -34.22
C GLN A 4 3.19 20.83 -34.46
N GLN A 5 3.84 19.75 -34.92
CA GLN A 5 3.18 18.45 -35.12
C GLN A 5 2.97 17.66 -33.82
N LYS A 6 3.69 17.97 -32.73
CA LYS A 6 3.53 17.27 -31.43
C LYS A 6 2.34 17.76 -30.60
N ILE A 7 1.76 18.92 -30.89
CA ILE A 7 0.68 19.51 -30.08
C ILE A 7 -0.70 18.90 -30.41
N ASN A 8 -0.86 18.28 -31.59
CA ASN A 8 -2.13 17.65 -32.01
C ASN A 8 -2.41 16.26 -31.40
N ILE A 9 -1.57 15.77 -30.50
CA ILE A 9 -1.76 14.47 -29.82
C ILE A 9 -2.50 14.64 -28.48
N ILE A 10 -2.66 15.87 -27.98
CA ILE A 10 -3.33 16.13 -26.70
C ILE A 10 -4.85 16.19 -26.96
N PRO A 11 -5.65 15.23 -26.45
CA PRO A 11 -7.08 15.26 -26.63
C PRO A 11 -7.67 16.52 -25.96
N PRO A 12 -8.66 17.18 -26.60
CA PRO A 12 -9.26 18.39 -26.06
C PRO A 12 -9.87 18.14 -24.68
N LEU A 13 -9.69 19.09 -23.75
CA LEU A 13 -10.17 19.02 -22.35
C LEU A 13 -11.64 18.60 -22.21
N SER A 14 -12.49 18.90 -23.20
CA SER A 14 -13.89 18.47 -23.26
C SER A 14 -14.07 16.95 -23.28
N ARG A 15 -13.14 16.18 -23.86
CA ARG A 15 -13.18 14.71 -23.84
C ARG A 15 -12.84 14.14 -22.46
N LEU A 16 -11.99 14.81 -21.67
CA LEU A 16 -11.67 14.37 -20.31
C LEU A 16 -12.89 14.46 -19.37
N PHE A 17 -13.72 15.50 -19.53
CA PHE A 17 -14.97 15.62 -18.76
C PHE A 17 -16.03 14.58 -19.14
N SER A 18 -16.08 14.17 -20.41
CA SER A 18 -16.96 13.08 -20.86
C SER A 18 -16.59 11.75 -20.19
N VAL A 19 -15.30 11.38 -20.20
CA VAL A 19 -14.81 10.17 -19.53
C VAL A 19 -15.09 10.21 -18.02
N TYR A 20 -14.87 11.35 -17.37
CA TYR A 20 -15.16 11.52 -15.94
C TYR A 20 -16.66 11.31 -15.62
N SER A 21 -17.56 11.78 -16.48
CA SER A 21 -19.01 11.59 -16.28
C SER A 21 -19.45 10.13 -16.47
N ILE A 22 -18.85 9.41 -17.42
CA ILE A 22 -19.11 7.97 -17.67
C ILE A 22 -18.59 7.12 -16.50
N VAL A 23 -17.40 7.41 -15.98
CA VAL A 23 -16.85 6.73 -14.80
C VAL A 23 -17.73 6.99 -13.57
N ARG A 24 -18.18 8.23 -13.37
CA ARG A 24 -19.07 8.60 -12.26
C ARG A 24 -20.45 7.93 -12.35
N GLN A 25 -21.00 7.73 -13.56
CA GLN A 25 -22.24 6.98 -13.75
C GLN A 25 -22.08 5.48 -13.47
N LYS A 26 -20.95 4.87 -13.85
CA LYS A 26 -20.67 3.45 -13.53
C LYS A 26 -20.44 3.22 -12.03
N VAL A 27 -19.79 4.15 -11.32
CA VAL A 27 -19.59 4.06 -9.86
C VAL A 27 -20.91 4.16 -9.07
N LYS A 28 -21.94 4.84 -9.60
CA LYS A 28 -23.28 4.86 -8.98
C LYS A 28 -24.05 3.54 -9.13
N LYS A 29 -23.71 2.69 -10.10
CA LYS A 29 -24.25 1.32 -10.19
C LYS A 29 -23.46 0.43 -9.24
N GLY A 30 -23.87 0.43 -7.97
CA GLY A 30 -23.27 -0.38 -6.91
C GLY A 30 -23.05 -1.83 -7.36
N SER A 31 -21.91 -2.40 -6.94
CA SER A 31 -21.54 -3.79 -7.19
C SER A 31 -22.69 -4.72 -6.77
N LYS A 32 -23.20 -5.49 -7.74
CA LYS A 32 -24.26 -6.48 -7.57
C LYS A 32 -23.62 -7.82 -7.24
N ILE A 33 -23.67 -8.24 -5.98
CA ILE A 33 -23.17 -9.57 -5.58
C ILE A 33 -24.36 -10.53 -5.57
N LYS A 34 -24.33 -11.54 -6.44
CA LYS A 34 -25.36 -12.58 -6.50
C LYS A 34 -25.05 -13.63 -5.43
N LYS A 35 -25.76 -13.58 -4.29
CA LYS A 35 -25.65 -14.57 -3.21
C LYS A 35 -27.02 -15.20 -3.02
N ARG A 36 -27.13 -16.53 -3.18
CA ARG A 36 -28.40 -17.28 -3.08
C ARG A 36 -29.54 -16.74 -3.97
N GLY A 37 -29.24 -16.42 -5.23
CA GLY A 37 -30.26 -15.94 -6.18
C GLY A 37 -30.72 -14.48 -5.99
N LYS A 38 -30.44 -13.85 -4.85
CA LYS A 38 -30.68 -12.41 -4.63
C LYS A 38 -29.50 -11.56 -5.06
N ILE A 39 -29.80 -10.40 -5.66
CA ILE A 39 -28.83 -9.38 -6.04
C ILE A 39 -28.67 -8.45 -4.84
N MET A 40 -27.59 -8.58 -4.09
CA MET A 40 -27.31 -7.65 -2.99
C MET A 40 -26.59 -6.42 -3.52
N LYS A 41 -26.97 -5.24 -3.01
CA LYS A 41 -26.32 -3.97 -3.35
C LYS A 41 -25.43 -3.53 -2.20
N THR A 42 -24.14 -3.33 -2.49
CA THR A 42 -23.21 -2.72 -1.52
C THR A 42 -23.29 -1.21 -1.61
N ILE A 43 -23.56 -0.55 -0.48
CA ILE A 43 -23.60 0.91 -0.37
C ILE A 43 -22.47 1.37 0.55
N ILE A 44 -21.65 2.28 0.03
CA ILE A 44 -20.49 2.81 0.75
C ILE A 44 -20.78 4.26 1.12
N ASN A 45 -20.68 4.58 2.42
CA ASN A 45 -20.72 5.96 2.87
C ASN A 45 -19.31 6.58 2.76
N TYR A 46 -19.02 7.17 1.59
CA TYR A 46 -17.71 7.76 1.30
C TYR A 46 -17.29 8.86 2.30
N LYS A 47 -18.23 9.68 2.78
CA LYS A 47 -17.93 10.72 3.77
C LYS A 47 -17.40 10.12 5.07
N LYS A 48 -18.08 9.09 5.57
CA LYS A 48 -17.63 8.36 6.77
C LYS A 48 -16.30 7.63 6.53
N ALA A 49 -16.14 7.01 5.35
CA ALA A 49 -14.91 6.30 4.99
C ALA A 49 -13.69 7.24 5.01
N ILE A 50 -13.81 8.41 4.38
CA ILE A 50 -12.75 9.43 4.34
C ILE A 50 -12.49 9.97 5.75
N LEU A 51 -13.53 10.34 6.50
CA LEU A 51 -13.38 10.88 7.86
C LEU A 51 -12.63 9.90 8.76
N TRP A 52 -13.07 8.64 8.83
CA TRP A 52 -12.44 7.63 9.66
C TRP A 52 -11.06 7.21 9.15
N GLY A 53 -10.83 7.24 7.83
CA GLY A 53 -9.51 7.03 7.25
C GLY A 53 -8.50 8.10 7.68
N ILE A 54 -8.90 9.37 7.68
CA ILE A 54 -8.05 10.49 8.16
C ILE A 54 -7.76 10.34 9.65
N VAL A 55 -8.78 10.07 10.47
CA VAL A 55 -8.61 9.89 11.92
C VAL A 55 -7.65 8.73 12.20
N LEU A 56 -7.79 7.61 11.52
CA LEU A 56 -6.90 6.47 11.68
C LEU A 56 -5.47 6.77 11.22
N TYR A 57 -5.31 7.51 10.13
CA TYR A 57 -3.98 7.91 9.65
C TYR A 57 -3.25 8.83 10.65
N ILE A 58 -3.97 9.75 11.29
CA ILE A 58 -3.41 10.59 12.35
C ILE A 58 -2.99 9.72 13.55
N ILE A 59 -3.85 8.80 13.98
CA ILE A 59 -3.52 7.87 15.07
C ILE A 59 -2.30 7.03 14.72
N ASP A 60 -2.24 6.50 13.50
CA ASP A 60 -1.12 5.69 13.02
C ASP A 60 0.19 6.47 12.96
N THR A 61 0.15 7.72 12.50
CA THR A 61 1.33 8.60 12.49
C THR A 61 1.85 8.85 13.91
N ILE A 62 0.94 9.08 14.87
CA ILE A 62 1.32 9.29 16.28
C ILE A 62 1.88 7.99 16.87
N VAL A 63 1.18 6.87 16.68
CA VAL A 63 1.60 5.56 17.21
C VAL A 63 2.93 5.12 16.60
N GLY A 64 3.08 5.23 15.28
CA GLY A 64 4.31 4.94 14.56
C GLY A 64 5.47 5.83 15.02
N GLY A 65 5.23 7.13 15.19
CA GLY A 65 6.22 8.06 15.74
C GLY A 65 6.65 7.68 17.16
N VAL A 66 5.70 7.40 18.05
CA VAL A 66 5.99 6.98 19.43
C VAL A 66 6.73 5.64 19.48
N LEU A 67 6.34 4.67 18.65
CA LEU A 67 7.03 3.38 18.54
C LEU A 67 8.46 3.55 18.05
N PHE A 68 8.70 4.47 17.11
CA PHE A 68 10.03 4.76 16.57
C PHE A 68 10.92 5.52 17.56
N MET A 69 10.32 6.37 18.41
CA MET A 69 11.04 7.11 19.46
C MET A 69 11.21 6.32 20.77
N ASN A 70 11.00 5.00 20.75
CA ASN A 70 11.21 4.21 21.96
C ASN A 70 12.72 4.14 22.31
N PRO A 71 13.09 4.06 23.61
CA PRO A 71 14.50 4.08 24.04
C PRO A 71 15.37 2.97 23.45
N ILE A 72 14.77 1.82 23.10
CA ILE A 72 15.48 0.69 22.52
C ILE A 72 15.90 1.06 21.08
N VAL A 73 14.95 1.53 20.26
CA VAL A 73 15.20 1.95 18.88
C VAL A 73 16.15 3.13 18.85
N SER A 74 15.97 4.13 19.73
CA SER A 74 16.90 5.27 19.80
C SER A 74 18.31 4.83 20.16
N SER A 75 18.48 3.94 21.15
CA SER A 75 19.81 3.46 21.56
C SER A 75 20.52 2.69 20.45
N ILE A 76 19.78 1.96 19.60
CA ILE A 76 20.34 1.27 18.44
C ILE A 76 20.68 2.30 17.37
N LEU A 77 19.82 3.28 17.10
CA LEU A 77 20.10 4.35 16.13
C LEU A 77 21.34 5.16 16.51
N ASP A 78 21.51 5.46 17.80
CA ASP A 78 22.65 6.20 18.32
C ASP A 78 23.99 5.48 18.08
N GLN A 79 24.00 4.15 18.15
CA GLN A 79 25.17 3.32 17.84
C GLN A 79 25.61 3.42 16.38
N TYR A 80 24.71 3.82 15.50
CA TYR A 80 24.95 3.89 14.06
C TYR A 80 24.86 5.32 13.50
N MET A 81 24.79 6.34 14.36
CA MET A 81 24.87 7.74 13.94
C MET A 81 26.22 8.01 13.26
N GLY A 82 26.18 8.52 12.02
CA GLY A 82 27.39 8.83 11.23
C GLY A 82 27.73 7.80 10.14
N HIS A 83 26.90 6.76 9.96
CA HIS A 83 27.01 5.85 8.81
C HIS A 83 26.06 6.24 7.67
N PRO A 84 26.53 7.03 6.68
CA PRO A 84 25.96 6.93 5.35
C PRO A 84 27.05 6.73 4.30
N SER A 85 27.04 5.55 3.69
CA SER A 85 27.68 5.32 2.40
C SER A 85 26.67 4.62 1.50
N MET A 86 26.53 5.10 0.26
CA MET A 86 26.01 4.23 -0.80
C MET A 86 26.98 3.08 -0.95
N LYS A 87 26.47 1.85 -1.04
CA LYS A 87 27.32 0.71 -1.33
C LYS A 87 28.00 0.93 -2.69
N PRO A 88 29.31 0.67 -2.79
CA PRO A 88 29.95 0.62 -4.10
C PRO A 88 29.31 -0.49 -4.92
N MET A 89 29.19 -0.32 -6.23
CA MET A 89 28.54 -1.30 -7.11
C MET A 89 29.25 -2.68 -7.05
N GLU A 90 30.53 -2.67 -6.74
CA GLU A 90 31.36 -3.84 -6.52
C GLU A 90 30.87 -4.68 -5.32
N ALA A 91 30.31 -4.05 -4.28
CA ALA A 91 29.77 -4.75 -3.11
C ALA A 91 28.53 -5.60 -3.46
N VAL A 92 27.84 -5.27 -4.54
CA VAL A 92 26.73 -6.06 -5.09
C VAL A 92 27.16 -6.92 -6.29
N GLY A 93 28.47 -7.12 -6.50
CA GLY A 93 29.00 -7.97 -7.58
C GLY A 93 29.03 -7.30 -8.96
N GLY A 94 29.01 -5.97 -9.01
CA GLY A 94 29.02 -5.19 -10.24
C GLY A 94 27.64 -5.00 -10.88
N GLU A 95 27.61 -4.25 -11.98
CA GLU A 95 26.36 -3.85 -12.65
C GLU A 95 25.53 -5.05 -13.13
N GLY A 96 26.18 -6.08 -13.71
CA GLY A 96 25.49 -7.26 -14.21
C GLY A 96 24.75 -8.03 -13.10
N ASN A 97 25.38 -8.20 -11.94
CA ASN A 97 24.75 -8.88 -10.80
C ASN A 97 23.64 -8.01 -10.18
N TRP A 98 23.83 -6.70 -10.11
CA TRP A 98 22.79 -5.77 -9.68
C TRP A 98 21.54 -5.83 -10.56
N ILE A 99 21.70 -5.82 -11.90
CA ILE A 99 20.59 -5.98 -12.85
C ILE A 99 19.87 -7.30 -12.62
N LEU A 100 20.61 -8.40 -12.49
CA LEU A 100 20.05 -9.74 -12.28
C LEU A 100 19.26 -9.82 -10.98
N ILE A 101 19.81 -9.36 -9.86
CA ILE A 101 19.13 -9.36 -8.55
C ILE A 101 17.86 -8.49 -8.61
N THR A 102 17.95 -7.31 -9.22
CA THR A 102 16.81 -6.40 -9.38
C THR A 102 15.72 -7.01 -10.26
N MET A 103 16.10 -7.68 -11.35
CA MET A 103 15.16 -8.39 -12.23
C MET A 103 14.44 -9.52 -11.49
N LEU A 104 15.17 -10.36 -10.76
CA LEU A 104 14.58 -11.45 -9.96
C LEU A 104 13.63 -10.91 -8.90
N PHE A 105 14.01 -9.83 -8.22
CA PHE A 105 13.16 -9.18 -7.24
C PHE A 105 11.89 -8.59 -7.87
N ASN A 106 12.00 -7.97 -9.05
CA ASN A 106 10.84 -7.44 -9.78
C ASN A 106 9.88 -8.55 -10.22
N ILE A 107 10.39 -9.71 -10.67
CA ILE A 107 9.56 -10.88 -10.98
C ILE A 107 8.82 -11.35 -9.72
N PHE A 108 9.51 -11.42 -8.59
CA PHE A 108 8.89 -11.74 -7.30
C PHE A 108 7.80 -10.74 -6.91
N LEU A 109 8.03 -9.43 -7.07
CA LEU A 109 7.01 -8.41 -6.83
C LEU A 109 5.81 -8.52 -7.77
N ILE A 110 6.02 -8.85 -9.05
CA ILE A 110 4.93 -9.08 -10.01
C ILE A 110 4.06 -10.25 -9.54
N ILE A 111 4.66 -11.35 -9.07
CA ILE A 111 3.91 -12.49 -8.53
C ILE A 111 3.06 -12.05 -7.33
N ILE A 112 3.65 -11.27 -6.40
CA ILE A 112 2.91 -10.69 -5.27
C ILE A 112 1.74 -9.84 -5.78
N PHE A 113 1.97 -8.93 -6.73
CA PHE A 113 0.91 -8.07 -7.28
C PHE A 113 -0.21 -8.84 -7.97
N ILE A 114 0.10 -9.92 -8.70
CA ILE A 114 -0.90 -10.80 -9.31
C ILE A 114 -1.74 -11.47 -8.21
N THR A 115 -1.11 -12.02 -7.18
CA THR A 115 -1.81 -12.65 -6.04
C THR A 115 -2.74 -11.64 -5.36
N LEU A 116 -2.25 -10.43 -5.10
CA LEU A 116 -3.02 -9.35 -4.49
C LEU A 116 -4.21 -8.94 -5.36
N TYR A 117 -3.98 -8.79 -6.67
CA TYR A 117 -5.05 -8.48 -7.63
C TYR A 117 -6.13 -9.56 -7.60
N LEU A 118 -5.76 -10.85 -7.57
CA LEU A 118 -6.71 -11.96 -7.48
C LEU A 118 -7.51 -11.95 -6.17
N ILE A 119 -6.86 -11.63 -5.04
CA ILE A 119 -7.54 -11.50 -3.73
C ILE A 119 -8.51 -10.32 -3.75
N LEU A 120 -8.08 -9.14 -4.23
CA LEU A 120 -8.93 -7.95 -4.32
C LEU A 120 -10.11 -8.17 -5.28
N TYR A 121 -9.87 -8.87 -6.39
CA TYR A 121 -10.90 -9.20 -7.39
C TYR A 121 -11.99 -10.11 -6.81
N LYS A 122 -11.60 -11.15 -6.05
CA LYS A 122 -12.55 -12.03 -5.34
C LYS A 122 -13.19 -11.35 -4.11
N GLY A 123 -12.61 -10.24 -3.66
CA GLY A 123 -12.93 -9.57 -2.41
C GLY A 123 -12.15 -10.16 -1.24
N LEU A 124 -11.73 -9.27 -0.33
CA LEU A 124 -10.97 -9.66 0.85
C LEU A 124 -11.78 -10.63 1.74
N PRO A 125 -11.19 -11.75 2.16
CA PRO A 125 -11.85 -12.73 3.01
C PRO A 125 -12.12 -12.17 4.43
N GLY A 126 -13.13 -12.74 5.09
CA GLY A 126 -13.49 -12.39 6.46
C GLY A 126 -14.44 -11.20 6.61
N GLN A 127 -14.71 -10.83 7.86
CA GLN A 127 -15.57 -9.70 8.26
C GLN A 127 -14.89 -8.94 9.41
N GLY A 128 -15.20 -7.64 9.54
CA GLY A 128 -14.65 -6.77 10.57
C GLY A 128 -13.11 -6.78 10.63
N TRP A 129 -12.58 -7.05 11.81
CA TRP A 129 -11.14 -7.06 12.09
C TRP A 129 -10.35 -8.07 11.25
N LYS A 130 -10.92 -9.23 10.90
CA LYS A 130 -10.24 -10.24 10.07
C LYS A 130 -9.97 -9.71 8.67
N LYS A 131 -10.96 -9.01 8.09
CA LYS A 131 -10.83 -8.36 6.78
C LYS A 131 -9.79 -7.24 6.82
N GLY A 132 -9.77 -6.49 7.93
CA GLY A 132 -8.76 -5.48 8.22
C GLY A 132 -7.34 -6.05 8.33
N LEU A 133 -7.17 -7.17 9.03
CA LEU A 133 -5.89 -7.88 9.14
C LEU A 133 -5.36 -8.30 7.77
N PHE A 134 -6.18 -8.94 6.94
CA PHE A 134 -5.77 -9.32 5.58
C PHE A 134 -5.33 -8.11 4.76
N PHE A 135 -6.09 -7.02 4.83
CA PHE A 135 -5.74 -5.77 4.17
C PHE A 135 -4.42 -5.18 4.68
N GLY A 136 -4.22 -5.14 6.00
CA GLY A 136 -2.99 -4.64 6.62
C GLY A 136 -1.76 -5.45 6.23
N VAL A 137 -1.84 -6.78 6.26
CA VAL A 137 -0.77 -7.67 5.80
C VAL A 137 -0.44 -7.43 4.33
N MET A 138 -1.46 -7.29 3.48
CA MET A 138 -1.26 -7.02 2.05
C MET A 138 -0.53 -5.70 1.83
N ILE A 139 -0.98 -4.61 2.45
CA ILE A 139 -0.33 -3.30 2.32
C ILE A 139 1.09 -3.33 2.90
N ALA A 140 1.28 -3.97 4.07
CA ALA A 140 2.59 -4.13 4.68
C ALA A 140 3.56 -4.79 3.69
N LEU A 141 3.23 -5.94 3.12
CA LEU A 141 4.10 -6.63 2.18
C LEU A 141 4.43 -5.80 0.93
N ILE A 142 3.46 -5.08 0.37
CA ILE A 142 3.66 -4.25 -0.83
C ILE A 142 4.58 -3.06 -0.57
N THR A 143 4.57 -2.53 0.63
CA THR A 143 5.27 -1.28 0.95
C THR A 143 6.63 -1.55 1.59
N THR A 144 6.66 -2.42 2.60
CA THR A 144 7.84 -2.61 3.44
C THR A 144 8.89 -3.51 2.80
N VAL A 145 8.48 -4.52 2.02
CA VAL A 145 9.43 -5.46 1.40
C VAL A 145 10.26 -4.78 0.30
N PRO A 146 9.67 -4.01 -0.65
CA PRO A 146 10.45 -3.26 -1.62
C PRO A 146 11.36 -2.21 -0.99
N GLU A 147 10.88 -1.53 0.07
CA GLU A 147 11.67 -0.55 0.79
C GLU A 147 12.90 -1.18 1.44
N ALA A 148 12.72 -2.26 2.20
CA ALA A 148 13.82 -2.98 2.84
C ALA A 148 14.81 -3.58 1.82
N PHE A 149 14.30 -4.12 0.71
CA PHE A 149 15.15 -4.60 -0.37
C PHE A 149 15.97 -3.46 -1.00
N ASN A 150 15.33 -2.31 -1.27
CA ASN A 150 16.01 -1.14 -1.82
C ASN A 150 17.09 -0.63 -0.86
N GLN A 151 16.78 -0.59 0.44
CA GLN A 151 17.75 -0.21 1.47
C GLN A 151 18.95 -1.16 1.52
N TRP A 152 18.66 -2.48 1.49
CA TRP A 152 19.69 -3.51 1.50
C TRP A 152 20.57 -3.47 0.26
N MET A 153 20.01 -3.19 -0.92
CA MET A 153 20.75 -3.10 -2.17
C MET A 153 21.62 -1.84 -2.27
N ILE A 154 21.10 -0.67 -1.89
CA ILE A 154 21.73 0.62 -2.19
C ILE A 154 22.59 1.14 -1.05
N PHE A 155 22.16 0.96 0.20
CA PHE A 155 22.81 1.61 1.33
C PHE A 155 23.69 0.64 2.11
N GLU A 156 24.83 1.15 2.58
CA GLU A 156 25.68 0.48 3.57
C GLU A 156 25.05 0.68 4.96
N TYR A 157 23.86 0.08 5.11
CA TYR A 157 23.06 0.20 6.31
C TYR A 157 23.11 -1.13 7.08
N PRO A 158 23.37 -1.12 8.39
CA PRO A 158 23.38 -2.32 9.22
C PRO A 158 22.10 -3.15 9.01
N ASN A 159 22.26 -4.44 8.71
CA ASN A 159 21.13 -5.34 8.46
C ASN A 159 20.12 -5.37 9.63
N ILE A 160 20.59 -5.18 10.86
CA ILE A 160 19.74 -5.09 12.04
C ILE A 160 18.80 -3.89 11.99
N LEU A 161 19.25 -2.74 11.47
CA LEU A 161 18.42 -1.55 11.33
C LEU A 161 17.40 -1.71 10.21
N ILE A 162 17.80 -2.30 9.07
CA ILE A 162 16.87 -2.64 7.98
C ILE A 162 15.76 -3.56 8.51
N LEU A 163 16.13 -4.61 9.24
CA LEU A 163 15.18 -5.55 9.80
C LEU A 163 14.26 -4.89 10.84
N LEU A 164 14.81 -4.03 11.70
CA LEU A 164 14.04 -3.30 12.70
C LEU A 164 13.02 -2.36 12.03
N GLN A 165 13.43 -1.61 11.00
CA GLN A 165 12.53 -0.74 10.23
C GLN A 165 11.46 -1.57 9.51
N LEU A 166 11.84 -2.66 8.86
CA LEU A 166 10.92 -3.58 8.20
C LEU A 166 9.86 -4.11 9.18
N MET A 167 10.28 -4.60 10.35
CA MET A 167 9.37 -5.12 11.37
C MET A 167 8.48 -4.02 11.94
N ASN A 168 9.03 -2.84 12.24
CA ASN A 168 8.27 -1.72 12.79
C ASN A 168 7.16 -1.28 11.82
N THR A 169 7.49 -1.06 10.55
CA THR A 169 6.52 -0.65 9.54
C THR A 169 5.50 -1.77 9.26
N LEU A 170 5.93 -3.04 9.24
CA LEU A 170 5.05 -4.18 9.03
C LEU A 170 4.02 -4.31 10.16
N VAL A 171 4.47 -4.23 11.42
CA VAL A 171 3.59 -4.29 12.59
C VAL A 171 2.64 -3.10 12.62
N GLY A 172 3.14 -1.89 12.34
CA GLY A 172 2.31 -0.68 12.26
C GLY A 172 1.18 -0.82 11.24
N LEU A 173 1.49 -1.24 10.02
CA LEU A 173 0.50 -1.41 8.95
C LEU A 173 -0.50 -2.55 9.23
N ILE A 174 -0.09 -3.60 9.93
CA ILE A 174 -1.00 -4.66 10.39
C ILE A 174 -1.99 -4.09 11.43
N ILE A 175 -1.49 -3.37 12.44
CA ILE A 175 -2.33 -2.75 13.47
C ILE A 175 -3.29 -1.74 12.84
N PHE A 176 -2.80 -0.90 11.93
CA PHE A 176 -3.61 0.03 11.14
C PHE A 176 -4.72 -0.69 10.37
N GLY A 177 -4.39 -1.77 9.66
CA GLY A 177 -5.36 -2.57 8.92
C GLY A 177 -6.45 -3.16 9.82
N ILE A 178 -6.07 -3.73 10.97
CA ILE A 178 -7.02 -4.25 11.97
C ILE A 178 -7.94 -3.13 12.46
N ALA A 179 -7.38 -1.99 12.86
CA ALA A 179 -8.13 -0.84 13.36
C ALA A 179 -9.13 -0.32 12.31
N LEU A 180 -8.70 -0.23 11.05
CA LEU A 180 -9.55 0.13 9.92
C LEU A 180 -10.73 -0.85 9.77
N GLY A 181 -10.46 -2.15 9.82
CA GLY A 181 -11.49 -3.19 9.77
C GLY A 181 -12.52 -3.08 10.89
N ILE A 182 -12.07 -2.82 12.13
CA ILE A 182 -12.94 -2.65 13.30
C ILE A 182 -13.81 -1.41 13.16
N ILE A 183 -13.21 -0.26 12.81
CA ILE A 183 -13.93 1.01 12.71
C ILE A 183 -14.95 0.97 11.57
N PHE A 184 -14.58 0.44 10.41
CA PHE A 184 -15.49 0.40 9.26
C PHE A 184 -16.72 -0.47 9.51
N ASP A 185 -16.55 -1.57 10.25
CA ASP A 185 -17.63 -2.45 10.68
C ASP A 185 -18.51 -1.79 11.74
N LYS A 186 -17.90 -1.25 12.80
CA LYS A 186 -18.60 -0.59 13.92
C LYS A 186 -19.45 0.60 13.46
N PHE A 187 -18.94 1.42 12.55
CA PHE A 187 -19.65 2.61 12.07
C PHE A 187 -20.52 2.35 10.83
N LYS A 188 -20.63 1.07 10.41
CA LYS A 188 -21.40 0.62 9.23
C LYS A 188 -21.08 1.49 8.01
N VAL A 189 -19.79 1.70 7.76
CA VAL A 189 -19.30 2.50 6.62
C VAL A 189 -19.71 1.83 5.31
N ILE A 190 -19.72 0.50 5.31
CA ILE A 190 -20.20 -0.35 4.22
C ILE A 190 -21.48 -1.03 4.68
N LYS A 191 -22.59 -0.80 3.97
CA LYS A 191 -23.88 -1.48 4.19
C LYS A 191 -24.19 -2.40 3.03
N ILE A 192 -24.77 -3.56 3.34
CA ILE A 192 -25.30 -4.50 2.35
C ILE A 192 -26.82 -4.42 2.47
N GLU A 193 -27.49 -3.93 1.44
CA GLU A 193 -28.96 -3.93 1.34
C GLU A 193 -29.39 -5.19 0.56
N GLU A 194 -30.38 -5.90 1.12
CA GLU A 194 -31.07 -7.03 0.48
C GLU A 194 -32.10 -6.58 -0.56
#